data_AF-A0A832IKE1-F1
#
_entry.id   AF-A0A832IKE1-F1
#
_cell.length_a   1.000
_cell.length_b   1.000
_cell.length_c   1.000
_cell.angle_alpha   90.00
_cell.angle_beta   90.00
_cell.angle_gamma   90.00
#
_symmetry.space_group_name_H-M   'P 1'
#
loop_
_entity.id
_entity.type
_entity.pdbx_description
1 polymer ?
#
loop_
_entity_poly.entity_id
_entity_poly.type
_entity_poly.pdbx_seq_one_letter_code
_entity_poly.pdbx_strand_id
1 'polypeptide(L)'
;MAKKVVIKDIVQDALDTSIQQISGYDATFLYAESPTSPMHVATLTIVEGSLKFEDFREILASKLHKIPKFRQRLLNVPLNLDYPYWVDDPNFELDLHLHRIKLPDPSNWKTLRELTSALFSNSLDLRRPLWSVSFIEGLDDIPQVPKGSVAIVTKIHHVMVDGVSGVGIMGVLFDKNEKNQEKEPEKPKPFEPDPLPDELSLLLKSGYSFIKNPLKIPKMVSETAFSFLKGTAAGKLRGKQKQLHKAPVPKTIFNGSISPKRTWGTAILSFERINTLKKLMEVSINDIILTICAGAIRRYLQERDKLPLQPLVANVPISIRVKDSKLELNNQISNMFVQIATHIEDPIERLEFIQEQTLLGKTRHNAVGAKTLAKMADSVPFGLANLAAGLYSRYNIKELHRPPFNVTITNVPGPRGMLYLKGHKIVSIFGLTPVVDGFGLIIAAFSYNGQISITTTSDAKTMPDADKFSRYIREAANELEKVIQKRGKKKNTVAKIKPKSTSFFSALRRYLKKNPSLTKKYKGLYKIQVRLENTEQHWQLDLTKKEGLLRKKDVAKPKATLQISDENLYKLYKGKVLLEELKIQGRIKLQGNEKYTEKLVQFIAEFLAR
;
A
#
# COMPACT_ATOMS: atom_id res chain seq x y z
N MET A 1 9.88 -37.69 44.56
CA MET A 1 8.48 -38.07 44.27
C MET A 1 7.97 -37.18 43.15
N ALA A 2 7.82 -37.71 41.94
CA ALA A 2 7.27 -36.97 40.81
C ALA A 2 5.75 -36.81 40.99
N LYS A 3 5.24 -35.58 40.98
CA LYS A 3 3.79 -35.30 41.01
C LYS A 3 3.16 -35.91 39.75
N LYS A 4 2.18 -36.80 39.92
CA LYS A 4 1.30 -37.27 38.84
C LYS A 4 0.56 -36.06 38.27
N VAL A 5 1.01 -35.55 37.11
CA VAL A 5 0.25 -34.59 36.32
C VAL A 5 -1.02 -35.31 35.85
N VAL A 6 -2.19 -34.85 36.29
CA VAL A 6 -3.47 -35.49 35.97
C VAL A 6 -3.85 -35.06 34.54
N ILE A 7 -4.16 -36.03 33.67
CA ILE A 7 -4.53 -35.80 32.26
C ILE A 7 -5.63 -34.72 32.10
N LYS A 8 -6.50 -34.60 33.11
CA LYS A 8 -7.55 -33.58 33.17
C LYS A 8 -7.00 -32.14 33.22
N ASP A 9 -5.92 -31.92 33.94
CA ASP A 9 -5.27 -30.60 34.06
C ASP A 9 -4.60 -30.23 32.73
N ILE A 10 -3.95 -31.18 32.06
CA ILE A 10 -3.36 -31.00 30.72
C ILE A 10 -4.43 -30.65 29.68
N VAL A 11 -5.60 -31.31 29.73
CA VAL A 11 -6.73 -31.02 28.83
C VAL A 11 -7.34 -29.66 29.13
N GLN A 12 -7.34 -29.22 30.39
CA GLN A 12 -7.86 -27.92 30.80
C GLN A 12 -6.91 -26.79 30.42
N ASP A 13 -5.59 -26.95 30.59
CA ASP A 13 -4.56 -26.05 30.07
C ASP A 13 -4.56 -26.03 28.53
N ALA A 14 -4.86 -27.17 27.88
CA ALA A 14 -5.08 -27.29 26.44
C ALA A 14 -6.34 -26.53 25.96
N LEU A 15 -7.29 -26.25 26.85
CA LEU A 15 -8.47 -25.43 26.55
C LEU A 15 -8.32 -23.99 27.05
N ASP A 16 -7.26 -23.69 27.81
CA ASP A 16 -6.99 -22.34 28.30
C ASP A 16 -6.67 -21.40 27.13
N THR A 17 -7.38 -20.28 27.10
CA THR A 17 -7.41 -19.30 26.00
C THR A 17 -6.47 -18.11 26.26
N SER A 18 -5.64 -18.20 27.30
CA SER A 18 -4.73 -17.16 27.76
C SER A 18 -3.62 -16.80 26.75
N ILE A 19 -3.15 -17.76 25.96
CA ILE A 19 -2.08 -17.55 24.95
C ILE A 19 -2.64 -17.40 23.53
N GLN A 20 -2.13 -16.41 22.80
CA GLN A 20 -2.63 -16.05 21.47
C GLN A 20 -1.73 -16.64 20.36
N GLN A 21 -2.31 -17.44 19.47
CA GLN A 21 -1.62 -17.92 18.27
C GLN A 21 -1.42 -16.78 17.25
N ILE A 22 -0.31 -16.78 16.51
CA ILE A 22 -0.14 -15.84 15.41
C ILE A 22 -1.11 -16.15 14.27
N SER A 23 -1.56 -15.12 13.55
CA SER A 23 -2.40 -15.34 12.37
C SER A 23 -1.59 -15.93 11.20
N GLY A 24 -2.26 -16.61 10.26
CA GLY A 24 -1.60 -17.14 9.06
C GLY A 24 -1.01 -16.04 8.18
N TYR A 25 -1.60 -14.83 8.20
CA TYR A 25 -1.03 -13.67 7.53
C TYR A 25 0.25 -13.17 8.24
N ASP A 26 0.26 -13.05 9.56
CA ASP A 26 1.45 -12.63 10.31
C ASP A 26 2.61 -13.63 10.13
N ALA A 27 2.28 -14.92 10.05
CA ALA A 27 3.24 -15.99 9.78
C ALA A 27 3.96 -15.84 8.43
N THR A 28 3.35 -15.16 7.44
CA THR A 28 4.01 -14.93 6.14
C THR A 28 5.31 -14.13 6.26
N PHE A 29 5.43 -13.28 7.28
CA PHE A 29 6.66 -12.55 7.55
C PHE A 29 7.76 -13.46 8.12
N LEU A 30 7.40 -14.49 8.89
CA LEU A 30 8.38 -15.49 9.34
C LEU A 30 8.83 -16.38 8.17
N TYR A 31 7.94 -16.72 7.24
CA TYR A 31 8.30 -17.49 6.04
C TYR A 31 9.23 -16.74 5.10
N ALA A 32 9.02 -15.43 4.98
CA ALA A 32 9.82 -14.55 4.13
C ALA A 32 11.20 -14.24 4.75
N GLU A 33 11.35 -14.47 6.07
CA GLU A 33 12.59 -14.17 6.76
C GLU A 33 13.70 -15.13 6.37
N SER A 34 14.88 -14.55 6.11
CA SER A 34 16.10 -15.28 5.82
C SER A 34 17.32 -14.45 6.23
N PRO A 35 18.53 -15.03 6.29
CA PRO A 35 19.75 -14.28 6.60
C PRO A 35 19.99 -13.08 5.67
N THR A 36 19.44 -13.09 4.45
CA THR A 36 19.53 -11.97 3.50
C THR A 36 18.28 -11.10 3.47
N SER A 37 17.17 -11.54 4.06
CA SER A 37 15.87 -10.86 4.11
C SER A 37 15.30 -10.80 5.52
N PRO A 38 15.90 -10.03 6.46
CA PRO A 38 15.26 -9.81 7.76
C PRO A 38 13.90 -9.13 7.60
N MET A 39 12.88 -9.59 8.31
CA MET A 39 11.49 -9.13 8.12
C MET A 39 11.02 -8.19 9.25
N HIS A 40 11.87 -7.25 9.62
CA HIS A 40 11.55 -6.17 10.56
C HIS A 40 11.32 -4.83 9.86
N VAL A 41 10.46 -4.01 10.46
CA VAL A 41 10.33 -2.59 10.16
C VAL A 41 11.13 -1.78 11.16
N ALA A 42 11.54 -0.57 10.79
CA ALA A 42 12.19 0.32 11.73
C ALA A 42 11.80 1.78 11.49
N THR A 43 12.04 2.62 12.49
CA THR A 43 11.93 4.07 12.37
C THR A 43 13.20 4.72 12.86
N LEU A 44 13.75 5.66 12.09
CA LEU A 44 14.74 6.62 12.57
C LEU A 44 14.00 7.90 13.00
N THR A 45 13.98 8.16 14.29
CA THR A 45 13.33 9.32 14.91
C THR A 45 14.39 10.30 15.40
N ILE A 46 14.31 11.56 15.00
CA ILE A 46 15.19 12.62 15.52
C ILE A 46 14.44 13.39 16.60
N VAL A 47 15.03 13.50 17.78
CA VAL A 47 14.48 14.19 18.95
C VAL A 47 15.36 15.39 19.27
N GLU A 48 14.78 16.59 19.34
CA GLU A 48 15.55 17.82 19.55
C GLU A 48 16.03 18.00 20.98
N GLY A 49 17.21 18.60 21.13
CA GLY A 49 17.78 18.92 22.43
C GLY A 49 18.33 17.71 23.17
N SER A 50 18.83 17.96 24.38
CA SER A 50 19.68 17.05 25.15
C SER A 50 18.91 15.98 25.94
N LEU A 51 18.06 15.20 25.28
CA LEU A 51 17.42 14.04 25.90
C LEU A 51 18.50 13.06 26.36
N LYS A 52 18.50 12.65 27.63
CA LYS A 52 19.45 11.68 28.17
C LYS A 52 18.99 10.25 27.91
N PHE A 53 19.93 9.31 27.79
CA PHE A 53 19.62 7.90 27.60
C PHE A 53 18.84 7.31 28.79
N GLU A 54 19.22 7.69 30.01
CA GLU A 54 18.61 7.20 31.24
C GLU A 54 17.14 7.64 31.32
N ASP A 55 16.86 8.89 30.94
CA ASP A 55 15.51 9.43 30.83
C ASP A 55 14.64 8.67 29.83
N PHE A 56 15.22 8.38 28.66
CA PHE A 56 14.54 7.58 27.63
C PHE A 56 14.21 6.16 28.13
N ARG A 57 15.17 5.52 28.81
CA ARG A 57 15.01 4.17 29.39
C ARG A 57 13.88 4.13 30.41
N GLU A 58 13.82 5.09 31.33
CA GLU A 58 12.74 5.18 32.33
C GLU A 58 11.37 5.38 31.70
N ILE A 59 11.28 6.26 30.68
CA ILE A 59 10.03 6.50 29.95
C ILE A 59 9.57 5.23 29.25
N LEU A 60 10.48 4.52 28.57
CA LEU A 60 10.12 3.27 27.91
C LEU A 60 9.65 2.23 28.92
N ALA A 61 10.39 2.04 30.03
CA ALA A 61 10.04 1.11 31.11
C ALA A 61 8.63 1.38 31.68
N SER A 62 8.29 2.66 31.89
CA SER A 62 6.97 3.08 32.38
C SER A 62 5.83 2.69 31.43
N LYS A 63 6.09 2.54 30.13
CA LYS A 63 5.09 2.33 29.08
C LYS A 63 4.99 0.89 28.57
N LEU A 64 5.94 0.01 28.91
CA LEU A 64 5.95 -1.39 28.42
C LEU A 64 4.64 -2.14 28.71
N HIS A 65 4.06 -1.95 29.90
CA HIS A 65 2.80 -2.61 30.28
C HIS A 65 1.59 -2.20 29.42
N LYS A 66 1.69 -1.08 28.68
CA LYS A 66 0.66 -0.60 27.75
C LYS A 66 0.77 -1.30 26.39
N ILE A 67 1.86 -2.04 26.14
CA ILE A 67 2.12 -2.80 24.91
C ILE A 67 2.58 -4.21 25.28
N PRO A 68 1.68 -5.11 25.72
CA PRO A 68 2.05 -6.44 26.24
C PRO A 68 3.00 -7.23 25.34
N LYS A 69 2.83 -7.15 24.01
CA LYS A 69 3.72 -7.81 23.03
C LYS A 69 5.21 -7.44 23.17
N PHE A 70 5.56 -6.31 23.81
CA PHE A 70 6.96 -5.94 24.05
C PHE A 70 7.63 -6.78 25.15
N ARG A 71 6.86 -7.53 25.93
CA ARG A 71 7.35 -8.49 26.92
C ARG A 71 7.03 -9.94 26.53
N GLN A 72 6.58 -10.16 25.29
CA GLN A 72 6.22 -11.48 24.77
C GLN A 72 7.17 -11.93 23.67
N ARG A 73 7.44 -13.23 23.63
CA ARG A 73 8.23 -13.89 22.59
C ARG A 73 7.38 -14.92 21.85
N LEU A 74 7.90 -15.38 20.71
CA LEU A 74 7.30 -16.49 19.98
C LEU A 74 7.70 -17.83 20.61
N LEU A 75 6.72 -18.70 20.81
CA LEU A 75 6.91 -20.09 21.19
C LEU A 75 6.44 -20.97 20.03
N ASN A 76 7.39 -21.64 19.38
CA ASN A 76 7.09 -22.57 18.29
C ASN A 76 6.45 -23.83 18.85
N VAL A 77 5.45 -24.36 18.14
CA VAL A 77 4.94 -25.71 18.41
C VAL A 77 6.03 -26.72 18.04
N PRO A 78 6.25 -27.79 18.83
CA PRO A 78 7.27 -28.79 18.52
C PRO A 78 7.14 -29.31 17.08
N LEU A 79 8.29 -29.48 16.41
CA LEU A 79 8.39 -29.86 14.99
C LEU A 79 7.74 -28.86 14.00
N ASN A 80 7.38 -27.65 14.44
CA ASN A 80 6.69 -26.63 13.64
C ASN A 80 5.37 -27.13 13.00
N LEU A 81 4.65 -28.00 13.72
CA LEU A 81 3.39 -28.61 13.25
C LEU A 81 2.25 -27.61 13.09
N ASP A 82 2.32 -26.47 13.79
CA ASP A 82 1.32 -25.41 13.73
C ASP A 82 1.98 -24.03 13.91
N TYR A 83 1.18 -22.97 13.78
CA TYR A 83 1.62 -21.58 13.96
C TYR A 83 2.14 -21.33 15.39
N PRO A 84 3.23 -20.55 15.56
CA PRO A 84 3.74 -20.12 16.86
C PRO A 84 2.72 -19.37 17.71
N TYR A 85 2.90 -19.42 19.03
CA TYR A 85 2.11 -18.68 20.00
C TYR A 85 2.89 -17.52 20.60
N TRP A 86 2.21 -16.41 20.90
CA TRP A 86 2.73 -15.37 21.78
C TRP A 86 2.65 -15.84 23.22
N VAL A 87 3.78 -15.80 23.92
CA VAL A 87 3.89 -16.11 25.35
C VAL A 87 4.73 -15.04 26.03
N ASP A 88 4.46 -14.80 27.32
CA ASP A 88 5.30 -13.93 28.13
C ASP A 88 6.73 -14.48 28.20
N ASP A 89 7.72 -13.58 28.14
CA ASP A 89 9.13 -13.96 28.27
C ASP A 89 9.53 -13.98 29.75
N PRO A 90 9.75 -15.15 30.37
CA PRO A 90 10.09 -15.22 31.78
C PRO A 90 11.45 -14.58 32.11
N ASN A 91 12.31 -14.38 31.11
CA ASN A 91 13.63 -13.77 31.26
C ASN A 91 13.68 -12.37 30.63
N PHE A 92 12.56 -11.66 30.58
CA PHE A 92 12.50 -10.33 29.98
C PHE A 92 13.41 -9.33 30.73
N GLU A 93 14.43 -8.84 30.02
CA GLU A 93 15.30 -7.76 30.48
C GLU A 93 15.29 -6.60 29.49
N LEU A 94 14.93 -5.40 29.96
CA LEU A 94 14.85 -4.20 29.13
C LEU A 94 16.20 -3.86 28.48
N ASP A 95 17.29 -3.95 29.24
CA ASP A 95 18.61 -3.51 28.78
C ASP A 95 19.17 -4.39 27.65
N LEU A 96 18.67 -5.62 27.47
CA LEU A 96 18.98 -6.47 26.32
C LEU A 96 18.39 -5.95 25.00
N HIS A 97 17.43 -5.04 25.06
CA HIS A 97 16.73 -4.47 23.91
C HIS A 97 17.20 -3.03 23.60
N LEU A 98 18.04 -2.44 24.46
CA LEU A 98 18.50 -1.06 24.35
C LEU A 98 20.00 -1.01 24.04
N HIS A 99 20.35 -0.22 23.02
CA HIS A 99 21.74 0.03 22.64
C HIS A 99 22.01 1.52 22.65
N ARG A 100 22.98 1.96 23.45
CA ARG A 100 23.49 3.33 23.42
C ARG A 100 24.71 3.40 22.50
N ILE A 101 24.68 4.31 21.53
CA ILE A 101 25.68 4.44 20.46
C ILE A 101 26.05 5.91 20.32
N LYS A 102 27.33 6.21 20.12
CA LYS A 102 27.77 7.51 19.63
C LYS A 102 27.92 7.46 18.11
N LEU A 103 27.41 8.45 17.39
CA LEU A 103 27.61 8.55 15.95
C LEU A 103 29.11 8.67 15.65
N PRO A 104 29.68 7.82 14.77
CA PRO A 104 31.08 7.93 14.39
C PRO A 104 31.40 9.22 13.64
N ASP A 105 32.66 9.65 13.71
CA ASP A 105 33.15 10.75 12.89
C ASP A 105 33.41 10.32 11.43
N PRO A 106 33.16 11.20 10.44
CA PRO A 106 32.53 12.50 10.57
C PRO A 106 31.03 12.39 10.87
N SER A 107 30.54 13.15 11.87
CA SER A 107 29.16 13.09 12.37
C SER A 107 28.14 13.74 11.43
N ASN A 108 27.95 13.17 10.24
CA ASN A 108 27.11 13.73 9.17
C ASN A 108 26.00 12.75 8.71
N TRP A 109 25.14 13.21 7.78
CA TRP A 109 24.05 12.39 7.22
C TRP A 109 24.51 11.10 6.53
N LYS A 110 25.71 11.07 5.95
CA LYS A 110 26.25 9.85 5.32
C LYS A 110 26.54 8.81 6.40
N THR A 111 27.24 9.20 7.46
CA THR A 111 27.58 8.31 8.57
C THR A 111 26.34 7.84 9.32
N LEU A 112 25.37 8.73 9.59
CA LEU A 112 24.10 8.34 10.22
C LEU A 112 23.31 7.36 9.35
N ARG A 113 23.32 7.55 8.03
CA ARG A 113 22.68 6.63 7.09
C ARG A 113 23.36 5.27 7.09
N GLU A 114 24.69 5.22 7.03
CA GLU A 114 25.47 3.97 7.06
C GLU A 114 25.25 3.20 8.36
N LEU A 115 25.28 3.88 9.52
CA LEU A 115 24.98 3.27 10.82
C LEU A 115 23.54 2.73 10.85
N THR A 116 22.55 3.53 10.46
CA THR A 116 21.14 3.11 10.43
C THR A 116 20.93 1.93 9.47
N SER A 117 21.60 1.93 8.32
CA SER A 117 21.63 0.82 7.37
C SER A 117 22.19 -0.47 8.00
N ALA A 118 23.29 -0.37 8.73
CA ALA A 118 23.89 -1.52 9.42
C ALA A 118 22.96 -2.08 10.50
N LEU A 119 22.40 -1.21 11.35
CA LEU A 119 21.43 -1.60 12.39
C LEU A 119 20.18 -2.28 11.79
N PHE A 120 19.70 -1.78 10.64
CA PHE A 120 18.57 -2.34 9.91
C PHE A 120 18.92 -3.63 9.13
N SER A 121 20.20 -3.88 8.83
CA SER A 121 20.62 -5.12 8.17
C SER A 121 20.67 -6.31 9.14
N ASN A 122 20.87 -6.05 10.43
CA ASN A 122 20.98 -7.09 11.45
C ASN A 122 19.59 -7.63 11.83
N SER A 123 19.38 -8.94 11.76
CA SER A 123 18.15 -9.62 12.21
C SER A 123 17.92 -9.45 13.72
N LEU A 124 16.66 -9.58 14.14
CA LEU A 124 16.30 -9.75 15.54
C LEU A 124 16.47 -11.22 15.96
N ASP A 125 16.75 -11.46 17.24
CA ASP A 125 16.75 -12.83 17.79
C ASP A 125 15.31 -13.29 18.00
N LEU A 126 14.88 -14.28 17.20
CA LEU A 126 13.51 -14.79 17.24
C LEU A 126 13.11 -15.46 18.57
N ARG A 127 14.09 -15.69 19.47
CA ARG A 127 13.88 -16.31 20.79
C ARG A 127 13.51 -15.32 21.89
N ARG A 128 13.52 -14.02 21.59
CA ARG A 128 13.24 -12.92 22.54
C ARG A 128 12.05 -12.09 22.03
N PRO A 129 11.52 -11.14 22.82
CA PRO A 129 10.60 -10.16 22.30
C PRO A 129 11.18 -9.44 21.08
N LEU A 130 10.39 -9.36 20.00
CA LEU A 130 10.91 -9.08 18.67
C LEU A 130 11.02 -7.58 18.37
N TRP A 131 11.74 -6.86 19.23
CA TRP A 131 12.02 -5.45 19.07
C TRP A 131 13.40 -5.08 19.63
N SER A 132 13.94 -3.94 19.20
CA SER A 132 15.16 -3.35 19.76
C SER A 132 15.17 -1.85 19.51
N VAL A 133 15.91 -1.10 20.31
CA VAL A 133 16.10 0.34 20.14
C VAL A 133 17.59 0.67 20.20
N SER A 134 18.05 1.46 19.24
CA SER A 134 19.37 2.10 19.28
C SER A 134 19.22 3.60 19.51
N PHE A 135 19.76 4.08 20.61
CA PHE A 135 19.84 5.49 20.99
C PHE A 135 21.20 6.04 20.56
N ILE A 136 21.18 6.99 19.62
CA ILE A 136 22.34 7.50 18.91
C ILE A 136 22.57 8.96 19.30
N GLU A 137 23.73 9.23 19.91
CA GLU A 137 24.19 10.56 20.33
C GLU A 137 25.18 11.16 19.31
N GLY A 138 25.44 12.47 19.39
CA GLY A 138 26.48 13.14 18.59
C GLY A 138 26.03 13.59 17.20
N LEU A 139 24.80 14.13 17.07
CA LEU A 139 24.27 14.63 15.80
C LEU A 139 24.59 16.12 15.54
N ASP A 140 25.43 16.74 16.36
CA ASP A 140 25.66 18.19 16.41
C ASP A 140 26.20 18.79 15.11
N ASP A 141 26.94 18.00 14.32
CA ASP A 141 27.55 18.43 13.07
C ASP A 141 26.61 18.25 11.85
N ILE A 142 25.39 17.74 12.05
CA ILE A 142 24.41 17.57 10.99
C ILE A 142 23.66 18.90 10.78
N PRO A 143 23.82 19.60 9.64
CA PRO A 143 23.33 20.99 9.50
C PRO A 143 21.82 21.20 9.65
N GLN A 144 21.01 20.19 9.35
CA GLN A 144 19.53 20.24 9.43
C GLN A 144 18.97 19.74 10.76
N VAL A 145 19.83 19.34 11.69
CA VAL A 145 19.45 18.78 12.99
C VAL A 145 19.81 19.80 14.07
N PRO A 146 18.88 20.16 14.98
CA PRO A 146 19.20 21.04 16.09
C PRO A 146 20.35 20.48 16.94
N LYS A 147 21.21 21.36 17.48
CA LYS A 147 22.28 20.94 18.38
C LYS A 147 21.72 20.24 19.63
N GLY A 148 22.47 19.28 20.14
CA GLY A 148 22.14 18.41 21.26
C GLY A 148 21.18 17.27 20.91
N SER A 149 20.64 17.22 19.69
CA SER A 149 19.65 16.21 19.30
C SER A 149 20.20 14.79 19.33
N VAL A 150 19.28 13.84 19.52
CA VAL A 150 19.56 12.40 19.46
C VAL A 150 18.74 11.73 18.36
N ALA A 151 19.27 10.64 17.81
CA ALA A 151 18.55 9.76 16.91
C ALA A 151 18.13 8.47 17.63
N ILE A 152 16.88 8.05 17.47
CA ILE A 152 16.36 6.81 18.03
C ILE A 152 15.95 5.91 16.87
N VAL A 153 16.65 4.79 16.71
CA VAL A 153 16.29 3.73 15.75
C VAL A 153 15.51 2.66 16.48
N THR A 154 14.20 2.61 16.28
CA THR A 154 13.33 1.57 16.84
C THR A 154 13.06 0.53 15.77
N LYS A 155 13.42 -0.73 16.03
CA LYS A 155 13.24 -1.88 15.12
C LYS A 155 12.24 -2.85 15.73
N ILE A 156 11.25 -3.29 14.96
CA ILE A 156 10.20 -4.21 15.39
C ILE A 156 9.94 -5.24 14.29
N HIS A 157 9.86 -6.52 14.63
CA HIS A 157 9.56 -7.55 13.64
C HIS A 157 8.13 -7.41 13.08
N HIS A 158 7.96 -7.60 11.78
CA HIS A 158 6.69 -7.33 11.09
C HIS A 158 5.56 -8.31 11.50
N VAL A 159 5.90 -9.43 12.15
CA VAL A 159 4.92 -10.33 12.81
C VAL A 159 4.21 -9.64 13.99
N MET A 160 4.83 -8.63 14.61
CA MET A 160 4.22 -7.90 15.74
C MET A 160 3.30 -6.78 15.29
N VAL A 161 3.64 -6.10 14.18
CA VAL A 161 3.05 -4.81 13.78
C VAL A 161 2.91 -4.68 12.27
N ASP A 162 1.79 -4.14 11.80
CA ASP A 162 1.70 -3.49 10.50
C ASP A 162 2.07 -1.99 10.58
N GLY A 163 2.13 -1.31 9.44
CA GLY A 163 2.43 0.13 9.38
C GLY A 163 1.45 1.01 10.17
N VAL A 164 0.16 0.62 10.30
CA VAL A 164 -0.84 1.38 11.06
C VAL A 164 -0.73 1.08 12.57
N SER A 165 -0.53 -0.17 12.96
CA SER A 165 -0.19 -0.58 14.33
C SER A 165 1.05 0.15 14.84
N GLY A 166 2.06 0.33 13.98
CA GLY A 166 3.27 1.10 14.29
C GLY A 166 2.97 2.55 14.70
N VAL A 167 2.05 3.22 14.00
CA VAL A 167 1.58 4.57 14.38
C VAL A 167 0.83 4.55 15.72
N GLY A 168 0.09 3.47 15.99
CA GLY A 168 -0.55 3.25 17.29
C GLY A 168 0.46 3.19 18.44
N ILE A 169 1.56 2.45 18.26
CA ILE A 169 2.66 2.36 19.22
C ILE A 169 3.30 3.74 19.47
N MET A 170 3.53 4.53 18.42
CA MET A 170 4.01 5.91 18.57
C MET A 170 3.09 6.75 19.45
N GLY A 171 1.78 6.58 19.33
CA GLY A 171 0.79 7.27 20.18
C GLY A 171 0.82 6.88 21.65
N VAL A 172 1.42 5.72 22.00
CA VAL A 172 1.68 5.30 23.38
C VAL A 172 3.02 5.85 23.85
N LEU A 173 4.06 5.71 23.03
CA LEU A 173 5.44 6.05 23.37
C LEU A 173 5.69 7.56 23.44
N PHE A 174 5.02 8.35 22.62
CA PHE A 174 5.24 9.80 22.51
C PHE A 174 4.08 10.61 23.06
N ASP A 175 4.41 11.76 23.64
CA ASP A 175 3.46 12.74 24.14
C ASP A 175 2.94 13.63 23.01
N LYS A 176 1.70 14.11 23.15
CA LYS A 176 1.10 15.08 22.21
C LYS A 176 1.26 16.53 22.67
N ASN A 177 1.60 16.74 23.94
CA ASN A 177 1.69 18.06 24.56
C ASN A 177 3.08 18.29 25.14
N GLU A 178 3.67 19.45 24.84
CA GLU A 178 4.99 19.88 25.33
C GLU A 178 5.05 19.92 26.87
N LYS A 179 3.96 20.34 27.52
CA LYS A 179 3.84 20.47 28.99
C LYS A 179 4.03 19.17 29.77
N ASN A 180 4.14 18.01 29.12
CA ASN A 180 4.48 16.76 29.78
C ASN A 180 5.98 16.67 30.17
N GLN A 181 6.81 17.66 29.84
CA GLN A 181 8.21 17.74 30.27
C GLN A 181 8.40 17.63 31.79
N GLU A 182 7.52 18.28 32.55
CA GLU A 182 7.60 18.38 34.02
C GLU A 182 6.97 17.19 34.74
N LYS A 183 6.30 16.29 34.01
CA LYS A 183 5.69 15.11 34.62
C LYS A 183 6.74 14.02 34.77
N GLU A 184 6.99 13.63 36.01
CA GLU A 184 7.75 12.41 36.27
C GLU A 184 7.08 11.21 35.60
N PRO A 185 7.85 10.31 34.96
CA PRO A 185 7.30 9.10 34.38
C PRO A 185 6.63 8.25 35.47
N GLU A 186 5.51 7.63 35.13
CA GLU A 186 4.86 6.65 36.02
C GLU A 186 5.86 5.56 36.40
N LYS A 187 5.83 5.09 37.66
CA LYS A 187 6.69 3.97 38.06
C LYS A 187 6.38 2.75 37.18
N PRO A 188 7.42 2.05 36.65
CA PRO A 188 7.21 0.84 35.88
C PRO A 188 6.38 -0.17 36.66
N LYS A 189 5.32 -0.69 36.04
CA LYS A 189 4.55 -1.79 36.66
C LYS A 189 5.40 -3.06 36.72
N PRO A 190 5.39 -3.78 37.86
CA PRO A 190 6.00 -5.10 37.95
C PRO A 190 5.57 -6.00 36.81
N PHE A 191 6.46 -6.90 36.41
CA PHE A 191 6.17 -7.91 35.39
C PHE A 191 6.28 -9.28 36.02
N GLU A 192 5.14 -9.93 36.18
CA GLU A 192 5.05 -11.31 36.64
C GLU A 192 4.62 -12.13 35.42
N PRO A 193 5.55 -12.82 34.75
CA PRO A 193 5.27 -13.54 33.51
C PRO A 193 4.40 -14.77 33.81
N ASP A 194 3.39 -14.99 32.97
CA ASP A 194 2.62 -16.23 33.03
C ASP A 194 3.54 -17.45 32.77
N PRO A 195 3.29 -18.60 33.42
CA PRO A 195 4.08 -19.80 33.21
C PRO A 195 3.98 -20.26 31.75
N LEU A 196 5.10 -20.72 31.20
CA LEU A 196 5.12 -21.25 29.84
C LEU A 196 4.23 -22.49 29.73
N PRO A 197 3.46 -22.64 28.65
CA PRO A 197 2.67 -23.83 28.41
C PRO A 197 3.58 -25.05 28.21
N ASP A 198 3.16 -26.20 28.76
CA ASP A 198 3.88 -27.47 28.58
C ASP A 198 3.89 -27.92 27.11
N GLU A 199 4.99 -28.53 26.65
CA GLU A 199 5.13 -28.94 25.24
C GLU A 199 4.06 -29.96 24.81
N LEU A 200 3.66 -30.87 25.70
CA LEU A 200 2.59 -31.83 25.42
C LEU A 200 1.24 -31.13 25.30
N SER A 201 0.99 -30.10 26.11
CA SER A 201 -0.23 -29.28 26.00
C SER A 201 -0.30 -28.54 24.66
N LEU A 202 0.82 -28.01 24.15
CA LEU A 202 0.89 -27.36 22.83
C LEU A 202 0.69 -28.36 21.69
N LEU A 203 1.27 -29.56 21.80
CA LEU A 203 1.06 -30.66 20.85
C LEU A 203 -0.39 -31.15 20.85
N LEU A 204 -1.05 -31.18 22.00
CA LEU A 204 -2.47 -31.54 22.10
C LEU A 204 -3.38 -30.41 21.60
N LYS A 205 -3.05 -29.13 21.84
CA LYS A 205 -3.76 -27.96 21.28
C LYS A 205 -3.70 -27.96 19.75
N SER A 206 -2.51 -28.09 19.19
CA SER A 206 -2.31 -28.21 17.74
C SER A 206 -2.93 -29.50 17.20
N GLY A 207 -2.73 -30.61 17.91
CA GLY A 207 -3.29 -31.93 17.64
C GLY A 207 -4.82 -31.95 17.61
N TYR A 208 -5.52 -31.19 18.44
CA TYR A 208 -6.99 -31.12 18.45
C TYR A 208 -7.55 -30.58 17.13
N SER A 209 -6.85 -29.63 16.48
CA SER A 209 -7.17 -29.15 15.13
C SER A 209 -6.91 -30.25 14.06
N PHE A 210 -5.86 -31.06 14.25
CA PHE A 210 -5.50 -32.20 13.39
C PHE A 210 -6.42 -33.42 13.56
N ILE A 211 -6.81 -33.77 14.78
CA ILE A 211 -7.68 -34.92 15.12
C ILE A 211 -9.08 -34.71 14.55
N LYS A 212 -9.55 -33.46 14.43
CA LYS A 212 -10.81 -33.14 13.74
C LYS A 212 -10.74 -33.33 12.22
N ASN A 213 -9.56 -33.41 11.60
CA ASN A 213 -9.40 -33.58 10.15
C ASN A 213 -8.08 -34.30 9.75
N PRO A 214 -7.88 -35.58 10.14
CA PRO A 214 -6.60 -36.28 9.99
C PRO A 214 -6.20 -36.53 8.52
N LEU A 215 -7.18 -36.55 7.60
CA LEU A 215 -6.94 -36.73 6.16
C LEU A 215 -6.50 -35.43 5.44
N LYS A 216 -6.49 -34.27 6.11
CA LYS A 216 -6.15 -32.99 5.46
C LYS A 216 -4.69 -32.92 5.00
N ILE A 217 -3.71 -33.41 5.76
CA ILE A 217 -2.29 -33.31 5.37
C ILE A 217 -1.97 -34.17 4.15
N PRO A 218 -2.25 -35.49 4.13
CA PRO A 218 -1.94 -36.32 2.95
C PRO A 218 -2.70 -35.85 1.71
N LYS A 219 -3.95 -35.40 1.89
CA LYS A 219 -4.78 -34.85 0.81
C LYS A 219 -4.25 -33.51 0.31
N MET A 220 -3.85 -32.58 1.17
CA MET A 220 -3.27 -31.29 0.75
C MET A 220 -1.89 -31.47 0.11
N VAL A 221 -1.04 -32.35 0.64
CA VAL A 221 0.28 -32.65 0.04
C VAL A 221 0.12 -33.30 -1.32
N SER A 222 -0.77 -34.30 -1.45
CA SER A 222 -1.06 -34.94 -2.73
C SER A 222 -1.74 -33.98 -3.71
N GLU A 223 -2.72 -33.18 -3.30
CA GLU A 223 -3.37 -32.17 -4.14
C GLU A 223 -2.41 -31.06 -4.57
N THR A 224 -1.47 -30.66 -3.71
CA THR A 224 -0.44 -29.65 -4.05
C THR A 224 0.59 -30.23 -5.01
N ALA A 225 1.12 -31.42 -4.74
CA ALA A 225 2.04 -32.12 -5.64
C ALA A 225 1.38 -32.41 -7.01
N PHE A 226 0.13 -32.86 -6.99
CA PHE A 226 -0.66 -33.14 -8.19
C PHE A 226 -1.03 -31.86 -8.95
N SER A 227 -1.30 -30.75 -8.26
CA SER A 227 -1.52 -29.44 -8.89
C SER A 227 -0.23 -28.84 -9.47
N PHE A 228 0.92 -29.10 -8.86
CA PHE A 228 2.23 -28.71 -9.40
C PHE A 228 2.55 -29.50 -10.66
N LEU A 229 2.35 -30.83 -10.63
CA LEU A 229 2.48 -31.72 -11.79
C LEU A 229 1.48 -31.37 -12.89
N LYS A 230 0.20 -31.15 -12.57
CA LYS A 230 -0.79 -30.67 -13.54
C LYS A 230 -0.51 -29.26 -14.03
N GLY A 231 0.07 -28.38 -13.23
CA GLY A 231 0.45 -27.02 -13.65
C GLY A 231 1.53 -27.05 -14.74
N THR A 232 2.50 -27.94 -14.59
CA THR A 232 3.56 -28.16 -15.60
C THR A 232 3.03 -28.85 -16.86
N ALA A 233 2.09 -29.79 -16.74
CA ALA A 233 1.47 -30.48 -17.88
C ALA A 233 0.39 -29.63 -18.60
N ALA A 234 -0.46 -28.92 -17.86
CA ALA A 234 -1.51 -28.06 -18.38
C ALA A 234 -0.95 -26.77 -19.00
N GLY A 235 0.26 -26.35 -18.62
CA GLY A 235 0.99 -25.27 -19.29
C GLY A 235 1.29 -25.56 -20.76
N LYS A 236 1.40 -26.84 -21.15
CA LYS A 236 1.55 -27.27 -22.55
C LYS A 236 0.21 -27.50 -23.28
N LEU A 237 -0.90 -27.72 -22.57
CA LEU A 237 -2.20 -28.07 -23.15
C LEU A 237 -3.23 -26.92 -23.16
N ARG A 238 -3.05 -25.86 -22.35
CA ARG A 238 -3.93 -24.67 -22.36
C ARG A 238 -3.45 -23.60 -23.34
N GLY A 239 -3.32 -23.98 -24.61
CA GLY A 239 -3.53 -23.02 -25.68
C GLY A 239 -5.02 -22.67 -25.72
N LYS A 240 -5.37 -21.37 -25.68
CA LYS A 240 -6.73 -20.83 -25.89
C LYS A 240 -7.76 -20.90 -24.74
N GLN A 241 -7.40 -20.53 -23.51
CA GLN A 241 -8.35 -19.84 -22.63
C GLN A 241 -7.91 -18.39 -22.46
N LYS A 242 -8.76 -17.45 -22.89
CA LYS A 242 -8.55 -16.00 -22.78
C LYS A 242 -8.27 -15.62 -21.32
N GLN A 243 -7.00 -15.62 -20.92
CA GLN A 243 -6.57 -14.85 -19.77
C GLN A 243 -6.82 -13.39 -20.14
N LEU A 244 -7.73 -12.72 -19.42
CA LEU A 244 -7.85 -11.26 -19.49
C LEU A 244 -6.44 -10.69 -19.44
N HIS A 245 -6.07 -9.93 -20.48
CA HIS A 245 -4.73 -9.40 -20.73
C HIS A 245 -4.01 -8.95 -19.44
N LYS A 246 -3.26 -9.86 -18.81
CA LYS A 246 -2.20 -9.47 -17.86
C LYS A 246 -1.06 -9.02 -18.75
N ALA A 247 -0.92 -7.71 -18.95
CA ALA A 247 0.33 -7.20 -19.48
C ALA A 247 1.47 -7.78 -18.60
N PRO A 248 2.46 -8.45 -19.19
CA PRO A 248 3.48 -9.15 -18.42
C PRO A 248 4.28 -8.12 -17.62
N VAL A 249 4.48 -8.40 -16.32
CA VAL A 249 5.37 -7.61 -15.48
C VAL A 249 6.79 -7.73 -16.05
N PRO A 250 7.46 -6.61 -16.38
CA PRO A 250 8.82 -6.66 -16.93
C PRO A 250 9.79 -7.18 -15.86
N LYS A 251 10.82 -7.92 -16.28
CA LYS A 251 11.95 -8.23 -15.38
C LYS A 251 12.83 -6.97 -15.27
N THR A 252 13.22 -6.61 -14.05
CA THR A 252 14.06 -5.44 -13.78
C THR A 252 15.15 -5.78 -12.78
N ILE A 253 16.12 -4.89 -12.60
CA ILE A 253 17.17 -5.03 -11.57
C ILE A 253 16.59 -5.15 -10.14
N PHE A 254 15.37 -4.65 -9.89
CA PHE A 254 14.70 -4.76 -8.60
C PHE A 254 14.18 -6.16 -8.28
N ASN A 255 14.14 -7.06 -9.27
CA ASN A 255 13.58 -8.40 -9.11
C ASN A 255 14.62 -9.53 -9.02
N GLY A 256 15.87 -9.17 -8.76
CA GLY A 256 16.97 -10.12 -8.60
C GLY A 256 17.14 -10.64 -7.17
N SER A 257 18.18 -11.43 -6.97
CA SER A 257 18.66 -11.82 -5.64
C SER A 257 19.15 -10.59 -4.86
N ILE A 258 18.87 -10.52 -3.56
CA ILE A 258 19.32 -9.41 -2.71
C ILE A 258 20.51 -9.79 -1.81
N SER A 259 21.33 -8.80 -1.46
CA SER A 259 22.35 -8.92 -0.42
C SER A 259 21.77 -8.68 0.99
N PRO A 260 22.44 -9.12 2.07
CA PRO A 260 22.00 -8.81 3.44
C PRO A 260 22.21 -7.33 3.80
N LYS A 261 23.17 -6.64 3.16
CA LYS A 261 23.51 -5.24 3.45
C LYS A 261 22.44 -4.30 2.89
N ARG A 262 21.71 -3.63 3.77
CA ARG A 262 20.65 -2.67 3.42
C ARG A 262 21.21 -1.29 3.08
N THR A 263 20.58 -0.63 2.14
CA THR A 263 20.76 0.79 1.82
C THR A 263 19.44 1.51 1.99
N TRP A 264 19.49 2.78 2.39
CA TRP A 264 18.28 3.59 2.45
C TRP A 264 18.56 5.05 2.10
N GLY A 265 17.52 5.76 1.69
CA GLY A 265 17.57 7.19 1.44
C GLY A 265 16.17 7.79 1.60
N THR A 266 16.09 9.07 1.96
CA THR A 266 14.80 9.71 2.20
C THR A 266 14.71 11.08 1.57
N ALA A 267 13.54 11.41 1.05
CA ALA A 267 13.18 12.73 0.57
C ALA A 267 12.04 13.28 1.43
N ILE A 268 12.22 14.50 1.93
CA ILE A 268 11.20 15.21 2.70
C ILE A 268 10.48 16.17 1.76
N LEU A 269 9.16 16.04 1.67
CA LEU A 269 8.29 16.90 0.87
C LEU A 269 7.29 17.61 1.79
N SER A 270 6.85 18.81 1.41
CA SER A 270 5.75 19.49 2.11
C SER A 270 4.41 18.81 1.80
N PHE A 271 3.66 18.46 2.84
CA PHE A 271 2.31 17.93 2.69
C PHE A 271 1.39 18.95 2.00
N GLU A 272 1.54 20.23 2.30
CA GLU A 272 0.75 21.31 1.71
C GLU A 272 0.97 21.42 0.19
N ARG A 273 2.23 21.35 -0.27
CA ARG A 273 2.56 21.33 -1.70
C ARG A 273 1.88 20.15 -2.39
N ILE A 274 2.01 18.94 -1.83
CA ILE A 274 1.36 17.74 -2.37
C ILE A 274 -0.16 17.85 -2.37
N ASN A 275 -0.76 18.38 -1.30
CA ASN A 275 -2.21 18.61 -1.21
C ASN A 275 -2.70 19.65 -2.23
N THR A 276 -1.87 20.64 -2.56
CA THR A 276 -2.17 21.63 -3.61
C THR A 276 -2.17 20.98 -4.98
N LEU A 277 -1.15 20.17 -5.32
CA LEU A 277 -1.11 19.43 -6.58
C LEU A 277 -2.30 18.50 -6.74
N LYS A 278 -2.62 17.76 -5.67
CA LYS A 278 -3.80 16.90 -5.58
C LYS A 278 -5.07 17.65 -5.96
N LYS A 279 -5.30 18.84 -5.38
CA LYS A 279 -6.49 19.67 -5.67
C LYS A 279 -6.52 20.18 -7.11
N LEU A 280 -5.39 20.69 -7.61
CA LEU A 280 -5.29 21.23 -8.97
C LEU A 280 -5.53 20.18 -10.06
N MET A 281 -5.17 18.93 -9.80
CA MET A 281 -5.31 17.82 -10.74
C MET A 281 -6.51 16.92 -10.45
N GLU A 282 -7.27 17.19 -9.39
CA GLU A 282 -8.44 16.40 -8.96
C GLU A 282 -8.14 14.89 -8.77
N VAL A 283 -6.95 14.59 -8.24
CA VAL A 283 -6.47 13.21 -7.99
C VAL A 283 -6.40 12.91 -6.48
N SER A 284 -6.00 11.70 -6.10
CA SER A 284 -5.69 11.37 -4.70
C SER A 284 -4.23 11.67 -4.33
N ILE A 285 -3.92 11.75 -3.03
CA ILE A 285 -2.54 11.90 -2.56
C ILE A 285 -1.68 10.71 -3.02
N ASN A 286 -2.25 9.51 -3.02
CA ASN A 286 -1.55 8.30 -3.49
C ASN A 286 -1.17 8.41 -4.96
N ASP A 287 -2.01 8.99 -5.82
CA ASP A 287 -1.70 9.16 -7.25
C ASP A 287 -0.51 10.10 -7.44
N ILE A 288 -0.44 11.19 -6.67
CA ILE A 288 0.72 12.11 -6.68
C ILE A 288 1.99 11.39 -6.19
N ILE A 289 1.92 10.68 -5.06
CA ILE A 289 3.08 9.94 -4.50
C ILE A 289 3.57 8.89 -5.50
N LEU A 290 2.66 8.10 -6.08
CA LEU A 290 2.99 7.09 -7.10
C LEU A 290 3.61 7.73 -8.34
N THR A 291 3.13 8.89 -8.77
CA THR A 291 3.69 9.63 -9.92
C THR A 291 5.11 10.10 -9.66
N ILE A 292 5.37 10.65 -8.48
CA ILE A 292 6.70 11.08 -8.05
C ILE A 292 7.65 9.88 -8.00
N CYS A 293 7.23 8.78 -7.36
CA CYS A 293 8.03 7.55 -7.27
C CYS A 293 8.30 6.97 -8.66
N ALA A 294 7.30 6.93 -9.54
CA ALA A 294 7.44 6.44 -10.91
C ALA A 294 8.42 7.30 -11.74
N GLY A 295 8.42 8.62 -11.55
CA GLY A 295 9.41 9.52 -12.17
C GLY A 295 10.83 9.25 -11.69
N ALA A 296 11.01 9.08 -10.37
CA ALA A 296 12.31 8.75 -9.79
C ALA A 296 12.82 7.38 -10.26
N ILE A 297 11.96 6.36 -10.27
CA ILE A 297 12.27 5.01 -10.78
C ILE A 297 12.64 5.06 -12.26
N ARG A 298 11.86 5.76 -13.09
CA ARG A 298 12.13 5.92 -14.52
C ARG A 298 13.54 6.47 -14.72
N ARG A 299 13.85 7.59 -14.08
CA ARG A 299 15.17 8.23 -14.20
C ARG A 299 16.29 7.31 -13.74
N TYR A 300 16.14 6.67 -12.59
CA TYR A 300 17.15 5.76 -12.05
C TYR A 300 17.47 4.58 -12.98
N LEU A 301 16.44 4.00 -13.60
CA LEU A 301 16.59 2.91 -14.58
C LEU A 301 17.11 3.40 -15.93
N GLN A 302 16.71 4.60 -16.36
CA GLN A 302 17.14 5.20 -17.63
C GLN A 302 18.63 5.53 -17.60
N GLU A 303 19.15 6.11 -16.51
CA GLU A 303 20.58 6.40 -16.35
C GLU A 303 21.47 5.14 -16.33
N ARG A 304 20.87 3.95 -16.24
CA ARG A 304 21.57 2.65 -16.24
C ARG A 304 21.31 1.82 -17.49
N ASP A 305 20.59 2.37 -18.46
CA ASP A 305 20.14 1.64 -19.65
C ASP A 305 19.35 0.36 -19.30
N LYS A 306 18.59 0.40 -18.20
CA LYS A 306 17.76 -0.71 -17.68
C LYS A 306 16.26 -0.40 -17.66
N LEU A 307 15.83 0.71 -18.26
CA LEU A 307 14.41 1.06 -18.31
C LEU A 307 13.66 0.16 -19.31
N PRO A 308 12.66 -0.62 -18.88
CA PRO A 308 11.85 -1.43 -19.79
C PRO A 308 10.93 -0.55 -20.65
N LEU A 309 10.54 -1.07 -21.82
CA LEU A 309 9.51 -0.45 -22.67
C LEU A 309 8.11 -0.53 -22.05
N GLN A 310 7.85 -1.55 -21.22
CA GLN A 310 6.59 -1.75 -20.52
C GLN A 310 6.53 -0.94 -19.20
N PRO A 311 5.34 -0.54 -18.73
CA PRO A 311 5.19 -0.02 -17.37
C PRO A 311 5.66 -1.05 -16.34
N LEU A 312 6.31 -0.55 -15.30
CA LEU A 312 6.53 -1.32 -14.08
C LEU A 312 5.20 -1.51 -13.35
N VAL A 313 5.10 -2.55 -12.53
CA VAL A 313 3.95 -2.81 -11.66
C VAL A 313 4.35 -2.60 -10.21
N ALA A 314 3.64 -1.72 -9.50
CA ALA A 314 3.79 -1.52 -8.07
C ALA A 314 2.79 -2.37 -7.29
N ASN A 315 3.25 -3.02 -6.22
CA ASN A 315 2.39 -3.46 -5.14
C ASN A 315 2.10 -2.25 -4.22
N VAL A 316 0.82 -1.93 -4.03
CA VAL A 316 0.34 -0.80 -3.24
C VAL A 316 -0.54 -1.36 -2.13
N PRO A 317 -0.01 -1.53 -0.91
CA PRO A 317 -0.80 -2.01 0.22
C PRO A 317 -1.92 -1.03 0.59
N ILE A 318 -3.10 -1.56 0.91
CA ILE A 318 -4.24 -0.80 1.43
C ILE A 318 -4.67 -1.35 2.79
N SER A 319 -4.95 -0.47 3.74
CA SER A 319 -5.51 -0.85 5.05
C SER A 319 -6.95 -1.35 4.87
N ILE A 320 -7.26 -2.50 5.48
CA ILE A 320 -8.62 -3.07 5.51
C ILE A 320 -9.30 -2.91 6.89
N ARG A 321 -8.68 -2.17 7.83
CA ARG A 321 -9.26 -1.89 9.14
C ARG A 321 -10.60 -1.17 9.03
N VAL A 322 -11.60 -1.68 9.74
CA VAL A 322 -12.88 -0.99 9.96
C VAL A 322 -12.64 0.15 10.95
N LYS A 323 -13.12 1.37 10.65
CA LYS A 323 -13.06 2.49 11.60
C LYS A 323 -13.87 2.09 12.84
N ASP A 324 -13.25 2.11 14.02
CA ASP A 324 -13.78 1.80 15.38
C ASP A 324 -13.31 0.50 16.08
N SER A 325 -12.31 -0.23 15.58
CA SER A 325 -11.68 -1.31 16.38
C SER A 325 -10.69 -0.75 17.43
N LYS A 326 -10.59 -1.42 18.60
CA LYS A 326 -9.56 -1.16 19.62
C LYS A 326 -8.16 -1.32 19.01
N LEU A 327 -7.12 -0.85 19.72
CA LEU A 327 -5.70 -0.98 19.34
C LEU A 327 -5.30 -2.47 19.19
N GLU A 328 -5.59 -3.05 18.04
CA GLU A 328 -5.16 -4.39 17.66
C GLU A 328 -3.84 -4.30 16.92
N LEU A 329 -2.85 -5.05 17.40
CA LEU A 329 -1.49 -5.05 16.85
C LEU A 329 -1.33 -5.94 15.60
N ASN A 330 -2.30 -6.80 15.31
CA ASN A 330 -2.23 -7.78 14.20
C ASN A 330 -2.29 -7.09 12.82
N ASN A 331 -1.64 -7.67 11.81
CA ASN A 331 -1.56 -7.05 10.48
C ASN A 331 -2.93 -7.08 9.75
N GLN A 332 -3.38 -5.93 9.24
CA GLN A 332 -4.65 -5.79 8.51
C GLN A 332 -4.46 -5.06 7.17
N ILE A 333 -3.68 -5.68 6.29
CA ILE A 333 -3.27 -5.11 4.99
C ILE A 333 -3.74 -6.00 3.84
N SER A 334 -4.15 -5.38 2.73
CA SER A 334 -4.43 -6.06 1.47
C SER A 334 -3.64 -5.45 0.31
N ASN A 335 -3.18 -6.28 -0.63
CA ASN A 335 -2.30 -5.86 -1.72
C ASN A 335 -3.10 -5.45 -2.97
N MET A 336 -2.80 -4.29 -3.55
CA MET A 336 -3.34 -3.83 -4.84
C MET A 336 -2.19 -3.65 -5.84
N PHE A 337 -2.30 -4.24 -7.04
CA PHE A 337 -1.29 -4.09 -8.08
C PHE A 337 -1.66 -2.97 -9.06
N VAL A 338 -0.74 -2.03 -9.26
CA VAL A 338 -0.94 -0.83 -10.09
C VAL A 338 0.19 -0.74 -11.11
N GLN A 339 -0.12 -0.61 -12.39
CA GLN A 339 0.88 -0.24 -13.38
C GLN A 339 1.29 1.21 -13.17
N ILE A 340 2.56 1.43 -12.87
CA ILE A 340 3.15 2.76 -12.71
C ILE A 340 3.81 3.15 -14.03
N ALA A 341 3.47 4.33 -14.55
CA ALA A 341 3.80 4.81 -15.90
C ALA A 341 5.29 5.18 -16.10
N THR A 342 6.19 4.26 -15.77
CA THR A 342 7.65 4.41 -15.95
C THR A 342 8.04 4.50 -17.42
N HIS A 343 7.23 3.97 -18.33
CA HIS A 343 7.42 4.06 -19.79
C HIS A 343 7.04 5.44 -20.36
N ILE A 344 6.27 6.26 -19.62
CA ILE A 344 5.82 7.59 -20.04
C ILE A 344 6.80 8.65 -19.55
N GLU A 345 7.23 9.53 -20.46
CA GLU A 345 8.15 10.63 -20.17
C GLU A 345 7.44 11.84 -19.55
N ASP A 346 6.34 12.32 -20.16
CA ASP A 346 5.61 13.48 -19.68
C ASP A 346 5.03 13.25 -18.27
N PRO A 347 5.35 14.11 -17.28
CA PRO A 347 4.89 13.94 -15.90
C PRO A 347 3.36 13.98 -15.72
N ILE A 348 2.63 14.66 -16.60
CA ILE A 348 1.18 14.78 -16.49
C ILE A 348 0.49 13.58 -17.13
N GLU A 349 0.93 13.15 -18.32
CA GLU A 349 0.47 11.88 -18.90
C GLU A 349 0.74 10.71 -17.97
N ARG A 350 1.89 10.73 -17.27
CA ARG A 350 2.21 9.75 -16.22
C ARG A 350 1.19 9.78 -15.08
N LEU A 351 0.81 10.96 -14.61
CA LEU A 351 -0.18 11.13 -13.54
C LEU A 351 -1.57 10.65 -13.98
N GLU A 352 -2.02 11.04 -15.16
CA GLU A 352 -3.32 10.67 -15.73
C GLU A 352 -3.41 9.13 -15.91
N PHE A 353 -2.35 8.52 -16.45
CA PHE A 353 -2.27 7.06 -16.56
C PHE A 353 -2.32 6.38 -15.19
N ILE A 354 -1.55 6.86 -14.21
CA ILE A 354 -1.52 6.28 -12.86
C ILE A 354 -2.91 6.40 -12.20
N GLN A 355 -3.59 7.54 -12.34
CA GLN A 355 -4.94 7.71 -11.82
C GLN A 355 -5.92 6.70 -12.42
N GLU A 356 -5.87 6.45 -13.73
CA GLU A 356 -6.68 5.41 -14.37
C GLU A 356 -6.37 4.03 -13.79
N GLN A 357 -5.08 3.70 -13.62
CA GLN A 357 -4.67 2.40 -13.10
C GLN A 357 -5.02 2.20 -11.63
N THR A 358 -4.95 3.24 -10.79
CA THR A 358 -5.37 3.13 -9.38
C THR A 358 -6.88 2.98 -9.23
N LEU A 359 -7.68 3.63 -10.08
CA LEU A 359 -9.13 3.43 -10.14
C LEU A 359 -9.47 1.99 -10.54
N LEU A 360 -8.86 1.47 -11.62
CA LEU A 360 -9.03 0.08 -12.05
C LEU A 360 -8.57 -0.92 -10.98
N GLY A 361 -7.44 -0.64 -10.34
CA GLY A 361 -6.88 -1.45 -9.25
C GLY A 361 -7.87 -1.58 -8.09
N LYS A 362 -8.47 -0.47 -7.65
CA LYS A 362 -9.48 -0.45 -6.58
C LYS A 362 -10.73 -1.25 -6.94
N THR A 363 -11.22 -1.12 -8.18
CA THR A 363 -12.38 -1.89 -8.64
C THR A 363 -12.09 -3.40 -8.65
N ARG A 364 -10.92 -3.81 -9.13
CA ARG A 364 -10.50 -5.22 -9.13
C ARG A 364 -10.30 -5.76 -7.72
N HIS A 365 -9.68 -4.96 -6.84
CA HIS A 365 -9.48 -5.30 -5.45
C HIS A 365 -10.80 -5.52 -4.71
N ASN A 366 -11.78 -4.62 -4.91
CA ASN A 366 -13.12 -4.79 -4.33
C ASN A 366 -13.85 -6.03 -4.87
N ALA A 367 -13.60 -6.41 -6.13
CA ALA A 367 -14.20 -7.60 -6.75
C ALA A 367 -13.55 -8.92 -6.28
N VAL A 368 -12.24 -8.90 -6.00
CA VAL A 368 -11.50 -10.03 -5.41
C VAL A 368 -11.50 -9.84 -3.90
N GLY A 369 -12.59 -10.22 -3.24
CA GLY A 369 -12.80 -9.95 -1.80
C GLY A 369 -11.55 -10.25 -0.96
N ALA A 370 -11.03 -9.25 -0.25
CA ALA A 370 -9.82 -9.36 0.58
C ALA A 370 -9.87 -10.53 1.59
N LYS A 371 -11.08 -10.93 2.00
CA LYS A 371 -11.34 -12.12 2.84
C LYS A 371 -10.93 -13.43 2.18
N THR A 372 -10.91 -13.52 0.85
CA THR A 372 -10.55 -14.75 0.11
C THR A 372 -9.05 -14.99 0.12
N LEU A 373 -8.22 -13.93 0.04
CA LEU A 373 -6.76 -14.06 0.10
C LEU A 373 -6.25 -14.38 1.51
N ALA A 374 -6.82 -13.76 2.55
CA ALA A 374 -6.49 -14.08 3.94
C ALA A 374 -6.82 -15.54 4.27
N LYS A 375 -8.02 -16.01 3.88
CA LYS A 375 -8.43 -17.42 4.05
C LYS A 375 -7.52 -18.42 3.33
N MET A 376 -6.93 -18.05 2.20
CA MET A 376 -5.97 -18.90 1.49
C MET A 376 -4.64 -19.01 2.23
N ALA A 377 -4.16 -17.93 2.86
CA ALA A 377 -2.96 -17.95 3.68
C ALA A 377 -3.15 -18.80 4.96
N ASP A 378 -4.31 -18.69 5.61
CA ASP A 378 -4.64 -19.47 6.82
C ASP A 378 -4.79 -20.98 6.55
N SER A 379 -4.89 -21.40 5.29
CA SER A 379 -5.13 -22.81 4.91
C SER A 379 -3.86 -23.62 4.62
N VAL A 380 -2.67 -23.00 4.63
CA VAL A 380 -1.40 -23.69 4.34
C VAL A 380 -0.69 -24.05 5.66
N PRO A 381 -0.34 -25.32 5.91
CA PRO A 381 0.41 -25.70 7.12
C PRO A 381 1.76 -24.96 7.23
N PHE A 382 2.07 -24.42 8.42
CA PHE A 382 3.22 -23.55 8.68
C PHE A 382 4.57 -24.19 8.31
N GLY A 383 4.79 -25.44 8.68
CA GLY A 383 6.01 -26.19 8.32
C GLY A 383 6.21 -26.37 6.80
N LEU A 384 5.13 -26.61 6.04
CA LEU A 384 5.20 -26.77 4.58
C LEU A 384 5.47 -25.46 3.86
N ALA A 385 4.86 -24.36 4.33
CA ALA A 385 5.13 -23.02 3.79
C ALA A 385 6.58 -22.58 4.06
N ASN A 386 7.10 -22.80 5.27
CA ASN A 386 8.50 -22.52 5.62
C ASN A 386 9.48 -23.32 4.75
N LEU A 387 9.23 -24.62 4.58
CA LEU A 387 10.07 -25.46 3.73
C LEU A 387 10.03 -24.97 2.28
N ALA A 388 8.85 -24.67 1.73
CA ALA A 388 8.70 -24.18 0.37
C ALA A 388 9.38 -22.82 0.16
N ALA A 389 9.24 -21.88 1.10
CA ALA A 389 9.90 -20.58 1.06
C ALA A 389 11.43 -20.71 1.11
N GLY A 390 11.94 -21.56 2.01
CA GLY A 390 13.36 -21.87 2.12
C GLY A 390 13.92 -22.49 0.84
N LEU A 391 13.21 -23.45 0.22
CA LEU A 391 13.60 -24.06 -1.06
C LEU A 391 13.53 -23.04 -2.21
N TYR A 392 12.49 -22.20 -2.25
CA TYR A 392 12.31 -21.18 -3.26
C TYR A 392 13.47 -20.17 -3.30
N SER A 393 13.91 -19.73 -2.12
CA SER A 393 15.08 -18.85 -2.00
C SER A 393 16.39 -19.59 -2.31
N ARG A 394 16.63 -20.77 -1.71
CA ARG A 394 17.87 -21.56 -1.89
C ARG A 394 18.14 -21.93 -3.34
N TYR A 395 17.11 -22.32 -4.09
CA TYR A 395 17.25 -22.77 -5.49
C TYR A 395 17.01 -21.65 -6.51
N ASN A 396 16.92 -20.38 -6.09
CA ASN A 396 16.69 -19.22 -6.98
C ASN A 396 15.49 -19.40 -7.93
N ILE A 397 14.42 -20.09 -7.48
CA ILE A 397 13.26 -20.44 -8.33
C ILE A 397 12.60 -19.18 -8.93
N LYS A 398 12.77 -18.02 -8.27
CA LYS A 398 12.33 -16.72 -8.75
C LYS A 398 12.81 -16.37 -10.17
N GLU A 399 13.99 -16.81 -10.57
CA GLU A 399 14.57 -16.52 -11.89
C GLU A 399 13.82 -17.26 -13.02
N LEU A 400 13.17 -18.38 -12.70
CA LEU A 400 12.47 -19.27 -13.63
C LEU A 400 11.08 -18.75 -14.04
N HIS A 401 10.56 -17.71 -13.39
CA HIS A 401 9.25 -17.13 -13.71
C HIS A 401 9.28 -15.60 -13.76
N ARG A 402 8.23 -14.97 -14.32
CA ARG A 402 8.09 -13.51 -14.28
C ARG A 402 7.66 -13.07 -12.88
N PRO A 403 8.18 -11.94 -12.35
CA PRO A 403 7.80 -11.47 -11.03
C PRO A 403 6.33 -11.02 -11.03
N PRO A 404 5.61 -11.11 -9.89
CA PRO A 404 4.23 -10.64 -9.78
C PRO A 404 4.13 -9.10 -9.75
N PHE A 405 5.20 -8.39 -9.37
CA PHE A 405 5.34 -6.93 -9.36
C PHE A 405 6.83 -6.55 -9.31
N ASN A 406 7.16 -5.27 -9.49
CA ASN A 406 8.55 -4.77 -9.52
C ASN A 406 8.99 -4.09 -8.22
N VAL A 407 8.07 -3.39 -7.56
CA VAL A 407 8.36 -2.54 -6.41
C VAL A 407 7.15 -2.51 -5.48
N THR A 408 7.37 -2.41 -4.18
CA THR A 408 6.31 -2.08 -3.22
C THR A 408 6.35 -0.58 -2.93
N ILE A 409 5.20 0.10 -3.04
CA ILE A 409 5.05 1.51 -2.67
C ILE A 409 3.92 1.61 -1.66
N THR A 410 4.26 1.95 -0.42
CA THR A 410 3.31 2.07 0.69
C THR A 410 3.18 3.52 1.15
N ASN A 411 1.99 3.89 1.63
CA ASN A 411 1.72 5.20 2.21
C ASN A 411 1.04 5.04 3.57
N VAL A 412 1.73 5.42 4.63
CA VAL A 412 1.26 5.31 6.01
C VAL A 412 0.99 6.71 6.56
N PRO A 413 -0.29 7.06 6.82
CA PRO A 413 -0.62 8.35 7.44
C PRO A 413 -0.19 8.33 8.91
N GLY A 414 0.74 9.22 9.27
CA GLY A 414 1.18 9.38 10.64
C GLY A 414 0.49 10.54 11.37
N PRO A 415 0.99 10.90 12.57
CA PRO A 415 0.45 11.96 13.41
C PRO A 415 0.49 13.33 12.73
N ARG A 416 -0.62 14.08 12.83
CA ARG A 416 -0.74 15.42 12.22
C ARG A 416 -0.07 16.54 13.02
N GLY A 417 -0.02 16.39 14.35
CA GLY A 417 0.60 17.37 15.25
C GLY A 417 2.01 16.96 15.65
N MET A 418 2.74 17.92 16.21
CA MET A 418 4.03 17.69 16.84
C MET A 418 3.91 16.64 17.94
N LEU A 419 4.91 15.78 18.05
CA LEU A 419 5.03 14.82 19.13
C LEU A 419 6.25 15.17 19.97
N TYR A 420 6.22 14.73 21.22
CA TYR A 420 7.23 15.04 22.21
C TYR A 420 7.68 13.77 22.93
N LEU A 421 8.91 13.79 23.43
CA LEU A 421 9.46 12.75 24.30
C LEU A 421 10.13 13.44 25.48
N LYS A 422 9.52 13.37 26.67
CA LYS A 422 9.94 14.15 27.85
C LYS A 422 10.04 15.67 27.56
N GLY A 423 9.07 16.22 26.83
CA GLY A 423 9.10 17.63 26.42
C GLY A 423 9.98 17.96 25.22
N HIS A 424 10.86 17.06 24.79
CA HIS A 424 11.69 17.27 23.60
C HIS A 424 10.89 17.01 22.33
N LYS A 425 10.89 17.94 21.37
CA LYS A 425 10.16 17.76 20.11
C LYS A 425 10.77 16.66 19.25
N ILE A 426 9.90 15.88 18.65
CA ILE A 426 10.29 14.96 17.58
C ILE A 426 10.27 15.74 16.27
N VAL A 427 11.45 16.00 15.70
CA VAL A 427 11.57 16.86 14.51
C VAL A 427 11.36 16.10 13.22
N SER A 428 11.64 14.79 13.20
CA SER A 428 11.53 13.95 12.00
C SER A 428 11.38 12.48 12.36
N ILE A 429 10.62 11.76 11.53
CA ILE A 429 10.44 10.30 11.61
C ILE A 429 10.57 9.74 10.20
N PHE A 430 11.51 8.81 10.02
CA PHE A 430 11.74 8.11 8.75
C PHE A 430 11.45 6.62 8.93
N GLY A 431 10.49 6.08 8.19
CA GLY A 431 10.18 4.65 8.21
C GLY A 431 11.06 3.85 7.25
N LEU A 432 11.69 2.79 7.74
CA LEU A 432 12.42 1.78 6.97
C LEU A 432 11.57 0.50 6.94
N THR A 433 11.40 -0.05 5.74
CA THR A 433 10.62 -1.26 5.50
C THR A 433 11.48 -2.37 4.90
N PRO A 434 11.22 -3.64 5.21
CA PRO A 434 12.08 -4.74 4.76
C PRO A 434 11.95 -4.96 3.24
N VAL A 435 13.04 -5.39 2.63
CA VAL A 435 13.07 -5.95 1.27
C VAL A 435 13.25 -7.46 1.38
N VAL A 436 12.61 -8.17 0.46
CA VAL A 436 12.62 -9.63 0.38
C VAL A 436 13.25 -10.05 -0.94
N ASP A 437 13.88 -11.21 -0.93
CA ASP A 437 14.51 -11.81 -2.10
C ASP A 437 13.57 -11.84 -3.34
N GLY A 438 14.05 -11.36 -4.48
CA GLY A 438 13.22 -11.13 -5.68
C GLY A 438 12.47 -9.79 -5.72
N PHE A 439 12.58 -8.97 -4.67
CA PHE A 439 11.99 -7.63 -4.56
C PHE A 439 12.90 -6.69 -3.76
N GLY A 440 14.02 -6.32 -4.36
CA GLY A 440 15.08 -5.51 -3.75
C GLY A 440 14.77 -4.02 -3.60
N LEU A 441 13.54 -3.57 -3.86
CA LEU A 441 13.14 -2.17 -3.70
C LEU A 441 11.76 -2.04 -3.03
N ILE A 442 11.73 -1.25 -1.97
CA ILE A 442 10.50 -0.77 -1.33
C ILE A 442 10.59 0.72 -1.06
N ILE A 443 9.47 1.43 -1.26
CA ILE A 443 9.34 2.87 -1.01
C ILE A 443 8.19 3.10 -0.05
N ALA A 444 8.47 3.72 1.09
CA ALA A 444 7.50 4.05 2.12
C ALA A 444 7.33 5.57 2.23
N ALA A 445 6.11 6.05 1.96
CA ALA A 445 5.70 7.40 2.30
C ALA A 445 5.13 7.42 3.72
N PHE A 446 5.60 8.34 4.55
CA PHE A 446 5.12 8.56 5.92
C PHE A 446 4.82 10.04 6.13
N SER A 447 3.60 10.36 6.55
CA SER A 447 3.20 11.75 6.81
C SER A 447 3.34 12.08 8.30
N TYR A 448 4.06 13.13 8.64
CA TYR A 448 4.23 13.60 10.02
C TYR A 448 4.35 15.12 10.07
N ASN A 449 3.56 15.76 10.94
CA ASN A 449 3.64 17.19 11.24
C ASN A 449 3.79 18.11 9.99
N GLY A 450 2.88 17.96 9.03
CA GLY A 450 2.89 18.77 7.80
C GLY A 450 3.93 18.39 6.75
N GLN A 451 4.71 17.34 6.98
CA GLN A 451 5.71 16.81 6.06
C GLN A 451 5.36 15.39 5.61
N ILE A 452 5.85 15.01 4.43
CA ILE A 452 5.81 13.64 3.92
C ILE A 452 7.26 13.20 3.68
N SER A 453 7.74 12.23 4.45
CA SER A 453 8.99 11.54 4.16
C SER A 453 8.72 10.40 3.19
N ILE A 454 9.44 10.37 2.06
CA ILE A 454 9.44 9.27 1.11
C ILE A 454 10.78 8.56 1.25
N THR A 455 10.77 7.47 2.01
CA THR A 455 11.94 6.67 2.33
C THR A 455 12.01 5.47 1.42
N THR A 456 13.17 5.30 0.80
CA THR A 456 13.50 4.16 -0.04
C THR A 456 14.40 3.23 0.74
N THR A 457 14.06 1.94 0.77
CA THR A 457 14.92 0.88 1.30
C THR A 457 15.25 -0.09 0.17
N SER A 458 16.51 -0.47 0.08
CA SER A 458 17.02 -1.46 -0.86
C SER A 458 18.17 -2.24 -0.22
N ASP A 459 18.91 -2.99 -1.03
CA ASP A 459 20.12 -3.67 -0.66
C ASP A 459 21.29 -3.22 -1.54
N ALA A 460 22.52 -3.43 -1.05
CA ALA A 460 23.74 -2.94 -1.68
C ALA A 460 23.99 -3.55 -3.08
N LYS A 461 23.44 -4.73 -3.40
CA LYS A 461 23.53 -5.36 -4.73
C LYS A 461 22.53 -4.76 -5.71
N THR A 462 21.30 -4.47 -5.27
CA THR A 462 20.23 -3.95 -6.14
C THR A 462 20.34 -2.45 -6.39
N MET A 463 20.55 -1.66 -5.33
CA MET A 463 20.66 -0.20 -5.39
C MET A 463 21.57 0.31 -4.26
N PRO A 464 22.89 0.36 -4.51
CA PRO A 464 23.84 0.86 -3.52
C PRO A 464 23.67 2.36 -3.21
N ASP A 465 23.09 3.12 -4.14
CA ASP A 465 22.95 4.58 -4.12
C ASP A 465 21.52 5.05 -3.82
N ALA A 466 20.88 4.46 -2.80
CA ALA A 466 19.54 4.84 -2.34
C ALA A 466 19.45 6.33 -1.90
N ASP A 467 20.56 6.91 -1.46
CA ASP A 467 20.66 8.34 -1.14
C ASP A 467 20.58 9.21 -2.41
N LYS A 468 21.23 8.79 -3.51
CA LYS A 468 21.10 9.42 -4.83
C LYS A 468 19.66 9.35 -5.30
N PHE A 469 19.02 8.19 -5.15
CA PHE A 469 17.60 8.00 -5.51
C PHE A 469 16.67 8.99 -4.79
N SER A 470 16.97 9.36 -3.54
CA SER A 470 16.20 10.39 -2.82
C SER A 470 16.24 11.77 -3.49
N ARG A 471 17.32 12.11 -4.22
CA ARG A 471 17.38 13.33 -5.04
C ARG A 471 16.39 13.24 -6.20
N TYR A 472 16.30 12.10 -6.86
CA TYR A 472 15.35 11.89 -7.96
C TYR A 472 13.90 12.00 -7.53
N ILE A 473 13.58 11.59 -6.30
CA ILE A 473 12.24 11.82 -5.72
C ILE A 473 11.96 13.32 -5.61
N ARG A 474 12.90 14.11 -5.06
CA ARG A 474 12.74 15.58 -4.93
C ARG A 474 12.63 16.25 -6.29
N GLU A 475 13.47 15.85 -7.24
CA GLU A 475 13.49 16.40 -8.59
C GLU A 475 12.21 16.06 -9.36
N ALA A 476 11.71 14.81 -9.28
CA ALA A 476 10.44 14.41 -9.88
C ALA A 476 9.25 15.16 -9.26
N ALA A 477 9.27 15.42 -7.95
CA ALA A 477 8.25 16.24 -7.29
C ALA A 477 8.27 17.69 -7.78
N ASN A 478 9.46 18.30 -7.86
CA ASN A 478 9.63 19.66 -8.35
C ASN A 478 9.25 19.80 -9.84
N GLU A 479 9.60 18.80 -10.66
CA GLU A 479 9.22 18.74 -12.08
C GLU A 479 7.70 18.70 -12.24
N LEU A 480 7.03 17.76 -11.55
CA LEU A 480 5.57 17.62 -11.59
C LEU A 480 4.89 18.91 -11.16
N GLU A 481 5.32 19.53 -10.06
CA GLU A 481 4.78 20.79 -9.59
C GLU A 481 4.96 21.93 -10.61
N LYS A 482 6.16 22.06 -11.19
CA LYS A 482 6.45 23.10 -12.19
C LYS A 482 5.53 22.97 -13.40
N VAL A 483 5.27 21.75 -13.88
CA VAL A 483 4.38 21.51 -15.03
C VAL A 483 2.92 21.79 -14.66
N ILE A 484 2.45 21.34 -13.48
CA ILE A 484 1.08 21.61 -13.00
C ILE A 484 0.85 23.11 -12.82
N GLN A 485 1.77 23.83 -12.16
CA GLN A 485 1.66 25.27 -11.96
C GLN A 485 1.66 26.05 -13.28
N LYS A 486 2.47 25.64 -14.27
CA LYS A 486 2.43 26.23 -15.62
C LYS A 486 1.08 26.00 -16.30
N ARG A 487 0.48 24.82 -16.15
CA ARG A 487 -0.88 24.53 -16.66
C ARG A 487 -1.95 25.35 -15.91
N GLY A 488 -1.84 25.48 -14.59
CA GLY A 488 -2.71 26.31 -13.76
C GLY A 488 -2.65 27.80 -14.14
N LYS A 489 -1.44 28.33 -14.39
CA LYS A 489 -1.24 29.69 -14.90
C LYS A 489 -1.81 29.89 -16.31
N LYS A 490 -1.74 28.88 -17.20
CA LYS A 490 -2.43 28.90 -18.51
C LYS A 490 -3.96 28.80 -18.40
N LYS A 491 -4.50 28.12 -17.37
CA LYS A 491 -5.95 28.07 -17.09
C LYS A 491 -6.51 29.42 -16.58
N ASN A 492 -5.67 30.32 -16.06
CA ASN A 492 -6.07 31.68 -15.64
C ASN A 492 -6.21 32.69 -16.80
N THR A 493 -5.81 32.33 -18.01
CA THR A 493 -6.34 32.97 -19.22
C THR A 493 -7.55 32.16 -19.68
N VAL A 494 -8.76 32.61 -19.33
CA VAL A 494 -10.01 31.99 -19.79
C VAL A 494 -10.14 32.16 -21.30
N ALA A 495 -9.51 31.27 -22.05
CA ALA A 495 -9.91 30.99 -23.41
C ALA A 495 -11.11 30.04 -23.33
N LYS A 496 -12.28 30.46 -23.82
CA LYS A 496 -13.48 29.61 -23.97
C LYS A 496 -13.10 28.35 -24.76
N ILE A 497 -12.84 27.23 -24.07
CA ILE A 497 -12.65 25.92 -24.71
C ILE A 497 -13.98 25.58 -25.40
N LYS A 498 -13.98 25.55 -26.74
CA LYS A 498 -15.15 25.13 -27.52
C LYS A 498 -15.37 23.62 -27.29
N PRO A 499 -16.56 23.17 -26.84
CA PRO A 499 -16.86 21.75 -26.65
C PRO A 499 -16.62 20.94 -27.92
N LYS A 500 -15.92 19.81 -27.83
CA LYS A 500 -15.69 18.92 -28.99
C LYS A 500 -17.02 18.36 -29.50
N SER A 501 -18.01 18.18 -28.63
CA SER A 501 -19.36 17.72 -28.98
C SER A 501 -20.18 18.73 -29.80
N THR A 502 -19.69 19.95 -30.05
CA THR A 502 -20.39 20.94 -30.88
C THR A 502 -20.68 20.41 -32.28
N SER A 503 -19.78 19.59 -32.83
CA SER A 503 -19.97 18.97 -34.15
C SER A 503 -21.12 17.95 -34.16
N PHE A 504 -21.30 17.19 -33.07
CA PHE A 504 -22.42 16.26 -32.91
C PHE A 504 -23.75 17.01 -32.98
N PHE A 505 -23.93 18.05 -32.16
CA PHE A 505 -25.20 18.81 -32.12
C PHE A 505 -25.48 19.57 -33.40
N SER A 506 -24.46 20.12 -34.05
CA SER A 506 -24.60 20.79 -35.35
C SER A 506 -25.09 19.82 -36.42
N ALA A 507 -24.52 18.62 -36.43
CA ALA A 507 -24.88 17.59 -37.38
C ALA A 507 -26.25 16.95 -37.06
N LEU A 508 -26.62 16.85 -35.78
CA LEU A 508 -27.95 16.42 -35.32
C LEU A 508 -29.05 17.40 -35.71
N ARG A 509 -28.78 18.71 -35.58
CA ARG A 509 -29.71 19.75 -36.04
C ARG A 509 -29.97 19.68 -37.54
N ARG A 510 -28.94 19.45 -38.36
CA ARG A 510 -29.10 19.26 -39.81
C ARG A 510 -29.87 17.99 -40.14
N TYR A 511 -29.63 16.91 -39.40
CA TYR A 511 -30.32 15.63 -39.60
C TYR A 511 -31.81 15.72 -39.30
N LEU A 512 -32.20 16.40 -38.22
CA LEU A 512 -33.61 16.64 -37.88
C LEU A 512 -34.35 17.41 -38.98
N LYS A 513 -33.74 18.47 -39.51
CA LYS A 513 -34.32 19.26 -40.62
C LYS A 513 -34.54 18.44 -41.88
N LYS A 514 -33.62 17.51 -42.20
CA LYS A 514 -33.72 16.66 -43.39
C LYS A 514 -34.72 15.50 -43.22
N ASN A 515 -35.07 15.13 -41.99
CA ASN A 515 -35.87 13.95 -41.68
C ASN A 515 -37.04 14.28 -40.73
N PRO A 516 -38.01 15.12 -41.14
CA PRO A 516 -39.12 15.54 -40.28
C PRO A 516 -40.03 14.37 -39.84
N SER A 517 -40.06 13.27 -40.59
CA SER A 517 -40.81 12.05 -40.26
C SER A 517 -40.33 11.37 -38.96
N LEU A 518 -39.08 11.57 -38.55
CA LEU A 518 -38.52 10.99 -37.31
C LEU A 518 -39.22 11.50 -36.04
N THR A 519 -39.80 12.69 -36.10
CA THR A 519 -40.54 13.29 -34.97
C THR A 519 -41.79 12.47 -34.63
N LYS A 520 -42.41 11.81 -35.61
CA LYS A 520 -43.54 10.89 -35.38
C LYS A 520 -43.08 9.59 -34.72
N LYS A 521 -41.97 9.01 -35.21
CA LYS A 521 -41.40 7.74 -34.71
C LYS A 521 -40.89 7.85 -33.27
N TYR A 522 -40.14 8.92 -32.97
CA TYR A 522 -39.45 9.11 -31.70
C TYR A 522 -40.05 10.21 -30.81
N LYS A 523 -41.33 10.55 -31.01
CA LYS A 523 -42.05 11.63 -30.32
C LYS A 523 -41.78 11.64 -28.81
N GLY A 524 -41.18 12.72 -28.31
CA GLY A 524 -40.84 12.89 -26.90
C GLY A 524 -40.01 14.15 -26.65
N LEU A 525 -39.94 14.56 -25.38
CA LEU A 525 -39.08 15.64 -24.91
C LEU A 525 -37.92 15.03 -24.10
N TYR A 526 -36.70 15.23 -24.58
CA TYR A 526 -35.50 14.58 -24.05
C TYR A 526 -34.46 15.61 -23.60
N LYS A 527 -33.60 15.21 -22.66
CA LYS A 527 -32.43 15.98 -22.22
C LYS A 527 -31.15 15.23 -22.58
N ILE A 528 -30.17 15.93 -23.15
CA ILE A 528 -28.80 15.41 -23.32
C ILE A 528 -27.90 16.27 -22.43
N GLN A 529 -27.33 15.65 -21.40
CA GLN A 529 -26.43 16.26 -20.44
C GLN A 529 -25.00 15.87 -20.79
N VAL A 530 -24.21 16.87 -21.18
CA VAL A 530 -22.81 16.72 -21.60
C VAL A 530 -21.89 17.23 -20.50
N ARG A 531 -21.09 16.33 -19.93
CA ARG A 531 -20.08 16.66 -18.91
C ARG A 531 -18.78 17.12 -19.57
N LEU A 532 -18.36 18.35 -19.28
CA LEU A 532 -17.06 18.91 -19.65
C LEU A 532 -16.13 18.87 -18.43
N GLU A 533 -14.84 19.15 -18.61
CA GLU A 533 -13.84 19.10 -17.53
C GLU A 533 -14.26 19.91 -16.30
N ASN A 534 -14.80 21.12 -16.48
CA ASN A 534 -15.12 22.02 -15.35
C ASN A 534 -16.58 22.50 -15.32
N THR A 535 -17.44 22.05 -16.23
CA THR A 535 -18.85 22.51 -16.35
C THR A 535 -19.75 21.44 -16.95
N GLU A 536 -21.06 21.64 -16.91
CA GLU A 536 -22.03 20.80 -17.62
C GLU A 536 -22.80 21.61 -18.66
N GLN A 537 -23.19 20.96 -19.76
CA GLN A 537 -24.04 21.54 -20.78
C GLN A 537 -25.30 20.72 -20.98
N HIS A 538 -26.45 21.39 -20.93
CA HIS A 538 -27.75 20.76 -21.10
C HIS A 538 -28.32 21.12 -22.48
N TRP A 539 -28.77 20.09 -23.18
CA TRP A 539 -29.39 20.21 -24.49
C TRP A 539 -30.80 19.64 -24.44
N GLN A 540 -31.76 20.46 -24.90
CA GLN A 540 -33.13 20.07 -25.11
C GLN A 540 -33.27 19.48 -26.51
N LEU A 541 -33.74 18.24 -26.59
CA LEU A 541 -34.17 17.58 -27.82
C LEU A 541 -35.69 17.37 -27.73
N ASP A 542 -36.45 18.24 -28.41
CA ASP A 542 -37.91 18.19 -28.42
C ASP A 542 -38.41 17.67 -29.77
N LEU A 543 -38.76 16.39 -29.80
CA LEU A 543 -39.34 15.69 -30.95
C LEU A 543 -40.88 15.73 -30.94
N THR A 544 -41.50 16.56 -30.10
CA THR A 544 -42.95 16.81 -30.16
C THR A 544 -43.32 17.83 -31.22
N LYS A 545 -42.34 18.64 -31.66
CA LYS A 545 -42.48 19.63 -32.74
C LYS A 545 -42.35 18.96 -34.11
N LYS A 546 -43.10 19.45 -35.10
CA LYS A 546 -43.18 18.90 -36.47
C LYS A 546 -41.80 18.73 -37.15
N GLU A 547 -40.84 19.61 -36.87
CA GLU A 547 -39.49 19.58 -37.45
C GLU A 547 -38.40 19.09 -36.48
N GLY A 548 -38.75 18.82 -35.22
CA GLY A 548 -37.79 18.51 -34.16
C GLY A 548 -36.95 19.72 -33.76
N LEU A 549 -36.85 19.98 -32.46
CA LEU A 549 -36.15 21.15 -31.93
C LEU A 549 -34.93 20.73 -31.11
N LEU A 550 -33.75 21.26 -31.45
CA LEU A 550 -32.51 21.03 -30.71
C LEU A 550 -31.86 22.35 -30.29
N ARG A 551 -31.89 22.65 -28.97
CA ARG A 551 -31.36 23.89 -28.39
C ARG A 551 -30.56 23.61 -27.13
N LYS A 552 -29.54 24.45 -26.87
CA LYS A 552 -28.75 24.41 -25.64
C LYS A 552 -29.56 25.09 -24.52
N LYS A 553 -30.41 24.31 -23.87
CA LYS A 553 -31.33 24.74 -22.81
C LYS A 553 -31.57 23.54 -21.90
N ASP A 554 -31.69 23.80 -20.59
CA ASP A 554 -32.10 22.77 -19.65
C ASP A 554 -33.61 22.47 -19.74
N VAL A 555 -33.98 21.26 -19.34
CA VAL A 555 -35.35 20.76 -19.33
C VAL A 555 -35.68 20.29 -17.93
N ALA A 556 -36.69 20.88 -17.30
CA ALA A 556 -37.08 20.55 -15.92
C ALA A 556 -37.75 19.17 -15.79
N LYS A 557 -38.50 18.72 -16.81
CA LYS A 557 -39.24 17.44 -16.80
C LYS A 557 -39.05 16.66 -18.12
N PRO A 558 -37.83 16.17 -18.43
CA PRO A 558 -37.62 15.37 -19.63
C PRO A 558 -38.21 13.97 -19.44
N LYS A 559 -38.71 13.37 -20.54
CA LYS A 559 -39.19 11.98 -20.52
C LYS A 559 -38.04 10.97 -20.42
N ALA A 560 -36.88 11.31 -20.98
CA ALA A 560 -35.63 10.61 -20.76
C ALA A 560 -34.42 11.55 -20.88
N THR A 561 -33.36 11.23 -20.15
CA THR A 561 -32.10 11.96 -20.08
C THR A 561 -30.94 11.04 -20.45
N LEU A 562 -30.10 11.49 -21.38
CA LEU A 562 -28.82 10.88 -21.72
C LEU A 562 -27.69 11.68 -21.07
N GLN A 563 -26.88 11.04 -20.22
CA GLN A 563 -25.67 11.63 -19.64
C GLN A 563 -24.41 11.02 -20.24
N ILE A 564 -23.53 11.86 -20.77
CA ILE A 564 -22.29 11.45 -21.46
C ILE A 564 -21.22 12.55 -21.35
N SER A 565 -19.93 12.23 -21.43
CA SER A 565 -18.86 13.25 -21.47
C SER A 565 -18.71 13.87 -22.87
N ASP A 566 -18.19 15.10 -22.94
CA ASP A 566 -17.91 15.81 -24.21
C ASP A 566 -17.04 14.97 -25.16
N GLU A 567 -16.00 14.34 -24.61
CA GLU A 567 -15.09 13.49 -25.36
C GLU A 567 -15.74 12.19 -25.86
N ASN A 568 -16.51 11.51 -25.01
CA ASN A 568 -17.17 10.26 -25.41
C ASN A 568 -18.27 10.53 -26.45
N LEU A 569 -19.00 11.64 -26.32
CA LEU A 569 -20.00 12.05 -27.31
C LEU A 569 -19.34 12.39 -28.66
N TYR A 570 -18.16 13.01 -28.63
CA TYR A 570 -17.39 13.28 -29.84
C TYR A 570 -16.83 12.00 -30.48
N LYS A 571 -16.25 11.08 -29.69
CA LYS A 571 -15.76 9.79 -30.19
C LYS A 571 -16.89 8.95 -30.78
N LEU A 572 -18.04 8.92 -30.13
CA LEU A 572 -19.26 8.27 -30.61
C LEU A 572 -19.71 8.87 -31.95
N TYR A 573 -19.76 10.20 -32.05
CA TYR A 573 -20.08 10.88 -33.30
C TYR A 573 -19.11 10.58 -34.44
N LYS A 574 -17.82 10.42 -34.12
CA LYS A 574 -16.77 10.11 -35.09
C LYS A 574 -16.65 8.62 -35.42
N GLY A 575 -17.54 7.76 -34.91
CA GLY A 575 -17.50 6.31 -35.13
C GLY A 575 -16.28 5.63 -34.49
N LYS A 576 -15.60 6.29 -33.54
CA LYS A 576 -14.41 5.74 -32.87
C LYS A 576 -14.75 4.78 -31.73
N VAL A 577 -15.99 4.82 -31.26
CA VAL A 577 -16.55 3.93 -30.22
C VAL A 577 -18.00 3.65 -30.56
N LEU A 578 -18.49 2.46 -30.22
CA LEU A 578 -19.88 2.08 -30.45
C LEU A 578 -20.78 2.52 -29.28
N LEU A 579 -22.05 2.81 -29.57
CA LEU A 579 -23.03 3.21 -28.55
C LEU A 579 -23.21 2.13 -27.47
N GLU A 580 -23.26 0.86 -27.87
CA GLU A 580 -23.38 -0.27 -26.96
C GLU A 580 -22.12 -0.47 -26.10
N GLU A 581 -20.93 -0.19 -26.66
CA GLU A 581 -19.67 -0.27 -25.90
C GLU A 581 -19.66 0.76 -24.75
N LEU A 582 -20.09 1.99 -25.02
CA LEU A 582 -20.19 3.04 -24.00
C LEU A 582 -21.25 2.73 -22.93
N LYS A 583 -22.33 2.01 -23.29
CA LYS A 583 -23.35 1.53 -22.35
C LYS A 583 -22.78 0.43 -21.44
N ILE A 584 -22.10 -0.58 -22.00
CA ILE A 584 -21.46 -1.68 -21.25
C ILE A 584 -20.39 -1.14 -20.29
N GLN A 585 -19.60 -0.14 -20.71
CA GLN A 585 -18.57 0.49 -19.89
C GLN A 585 -19.13 1.44 -18.79
N GLY A 586 -20.44 1.64 -18.70
CA GLY A 586 -21.06 2.58 -17.75
C GLY A 586 -20.73 4.05 -18.01
N ARG A 587 -20.23 4.37 -19.21
CA ARG A 587 -19.84 5.74 -19.64
C ARG A 587 -21.04 6.54 -20.19
N ILE A 588 -22.15 5.87 -20.44
CA ILE A 588 -23.47 6.45 -20.70
C ILE A 588 -24.41 6.10 -19.53
N LYS A 589 -25.10 7.10 -18.99
CA LYS A 589 -26.23 6.87 -18.08
C LYS A 589 -27.53 7.34 -18.72
N LEU A 590 -28.56 6.51 -18.66
CA LEU A 590 -29.91 6.81 -19.11
C LEU A 590 -30.83 6.91 -17.88
N GLN A 591 -31.64 7.96 -17.82
CA GLN A 591 -32.59 8.19 -16.73
C GLN A 591 -33.95 8.59 -17.30
N GLY A 592 -35.05 8.20 -16.67
CA GLY A 592 -36.41 8.56 -17.09
C GLY A 592 -37.27 7.34 -17.38
N ASN A 593 -38.36 7.54 -18.13
CA ASN A 593 -39.28 6.46 -18.46
C ASN A 593 -38.65 5.48 -19.47
N GLU A 594 -38.69 4.18 -19.16
CA GLU A 594 -38.02 3.11 -19.90
C GLU A 594 -38.32 3.15 -21.41
N LYS A 595 -39.60 3.21 -21.78
CA LYS A 595 -40.06 3.35 -23.17
C LYS A 595 -39.44 4.56 -23.88
N TYR A 596 -39.23 5.67 -23.17
CA TYR A 596 -38.62 6.87 -23.74
C TYR A 596 -37.09 6.81 -23.75
N THR A 597 -36.47 6.10 -22.80
CA THR A 597 -35.02 5.85 -22.86
C THR A 597 -34.65 4.97 -24.05
N GLU A 598 -35.43 3.93 -24.34
CA GLU A 598 -35.24 3.09 -25.53
C GLU A 598 -35.40 3.89 -26.82
N LYS A 599 -36.47 4.69 -26.91
CA LYS A 599 -36.69 5.59 -28.05
C LYS A 599 -35.53 6.57 -28.26
N LEU A 600 -34.98 7.12 -27.18
CA LEU A 600 -33.84 8.05 -27.26
C LEU A 600 -32.58 7.33 -27.76
N VAL A 601 -32.32 6.11 -27.28
CA VAL A 601 -31.18 5.29 -27.74
C VAL A 601 -31.32 4.93 -29.21
N GLN A 602 -32.49 4.44 -29.63
CA GLN A 602 -32.76 4.08 -31.02
C GLN A 602 -32.65 5.30 -31.95
N PHE A 603 -33.18 6.45 -31.54
CA PHE A 603 -33.02 7.70 -32.30
C PHE A 603 -31.55 8.08 -32.48
N ILE A 604 -30.75 7.98 -31.42
CA ILE A 604 -29.31 8.30 -31.49
C ILE A 604 -28.57 7.27 -32.35
N ALA A 605 -28.91 5.99 -32.26
CA ALA A 605 -28.33 4.95 -33.11
C ALA A 605 -28.66 5.19 -34.60
N GLU A 606 -29.91 5.48 -34.94
CA GLU A 606 -30.33 5.80 -36.31
C GLU A 606 -29.65 7.06 -36.85
N PHE A 607 -29.47 8.08 -35.98
CA PHE A 607 -28.69 9.26 -36.32
C PHE A 607 -27.20 8.99 -36.57
N LEU A 608 -26.61 8.04 -35.85
CA LEU A 608 -25.19 7.71 -35.99
C LEU A 608 -24.91 6.78 -37.17
N ALA A 609 -25.91 6.05 -37.65
CA ALA A 609 -25.81 5.14 -38.80
C ALA A 609 -25.92 5.82 -40.19
N ARG A 610 -26.05 7.15 -40.22
CA ARG A 610 -26.29 7.95 -41.44
C ARG A 610 -25.05 8.22 -42.29
#